data_AF-A0A956DRY5-F1
#
_entry.id   AF-A0A956DRY5-F1
#
_cell.length_a   1.000
_cell.length_b   1.000
_cell.length_c   1.000
_cell.angle_alpha   90.00
_cell.angle_beta   90.00
_cell.angle_gamma   90.00
#
_symmetry.space_group_name_H-M   'P 1'
#
loop_
_entity.id
_entity.type
_entity.pdbx_description
1 polymer ?
#
loop_
_entity_poly.entity_id
_entity_poly.type
_entity_poly.pdbx_seq_one_letter_code
_entity_poly.pdbx_strand_id
1 'polypeptide(L)'
;MCKPGEVAPVPTSAPHPMAAQMARLLTQSDLDELREVVKRWLAEAPTGNLRRQYEVFGKKLIEMKQALAEQPVQPTQEELELALTMMLNLAVQSDKPFGR
;
A
#
# COMPACT_ATOMS: atom_id res chain seq x y z
N MET A 1 1.93 -17.94 39.13
CA MET A 1 1.38 -16.61 38.83
C MET A 1 1.91 -16.18 37.47
N CYS A 2 1.10 -16.29 36.42
CA CYS A 2 1.48 -15.90 35.06
C CYS A 2 1.35 -14.37 34.92
N LYS A 3 2.38 -13.71 34.36
CA LYS A 3 2.33 -12.28 34.05
C LYS A 3 1.53 -12.04 32.76
N PRO A 4 0.66 -11.03 32.69
CA PRO A 4 -0.11 -10.72 31.50
C PRO A 4 0.72 -9.87 30.51
N GLY A 5 0.69 -10.26 29.24
CA GLY A 5 0.75 -9.33 28.10
C GLY A 5 2.10 -8.66 27.81
N GLU A 6 3.13 -9.45 27.46
CA GLU A 6 4.22 -8.91 26.64
C GLU A 6 3.76 -8.95 25.18
N VAL A 7 3.12 -7.88 24.72
CA VAL A 7 2.94 -7.60 23.30
C VAL A 7 4.35 -7.46 22.72
N ALA A 8 4.76 -8.42 21.90
CA ALA A 8 6.04 -8.38 21.22
C ALA A 8 6.22 -7.01 20.56
N PRO A 9 7.38 -6.35 20.72
CA PRO A 9 7.65 -5.12 20.00
C PRO A 9 7.64 -5.44 18.50
N VAL A 10 6.56 -5.03 17.83
CA VAL A 10 6.48 -5.03 16.37
C VAL A 10 7.72 -4.25 15.91
N PRO A 11 8.59 -4.81 15.04
CA PRO A 11 9.80 -4.13 14.64
C PRO A 11 9.41 -2.79 14.05
N THR A 12 9.79 -1.72 14.75
CA THR A 12 9.47 -0.34 14.42
C THR A 12 10.28 0.07 13.19
N SER A 13 9.92 -0.49 12.03
CA SER A 13 10.28 0.13 10.77
C SER A 13 9.56 1.46 10.73
N ALA A 14 10.30 2.55 10.52
CA ALA A 14 9.70 3.87 10.40
C ALA A 14 8.52 3.81 9.41
N PRO A 15 7.34 4.38 9.76
CA PRO A 15 6.17 4.32 8.91
C PRO A 15 6.54 4.86 7.52
N HIS A 16 6.34 4.03 6.50
CA HIS A 16 6.72 4.41 5.15
C HIS A 16 5.72 5.47 4.66
N PRO A 17 6.14 6.67 4.26
CA PRO A 17 5.22 7.76 3.92
C PRO A 17 4.28 7.41 2.76
N MET A 18 4.70 6.50 1.87
CA MET A 18 3.85 5.95 0.82
C MET A 18 2.83 4.93 1.33
N ALA A 19 3.12 4.16 2.39
CA ALA A 19 2.20 3.18 2.95
C ALA A 19 0.96 3.87 3.54
N ALA A 20 1.16 4.93 4.32
CA ALA A 20 0.07 5.73 4.88
C ALA A 20 -0.84 6.33 3.79
N GLN A 21 -0.24 6.86 2.71
CA GLN A 21 -1.00 7.37 1.57
C GLN A 21 -1.79 6.27 0.85
N MET A 22 -1.19 5.11 0.62
CA MET A 22 -1.85 3.98 -0.02
C MET A 22 -2.98 3.43 0.85
N ALA A 23 -2.75 3.24 2.15
CA ALA A 23 -3.76 2.78 3.10
C ALA A 23 -4.95 3.74 3.10
N ARG A 24 -4.69 5.05 3.16
CA ARG A 24 -5.72 6.09 3.10
C ARG A 24 -6.54 6.03 1.81
N LEU A 25 -5.89 5.87 0.65
CA LEU A 25 -6.60 5.74 -0.63
C LEU A 25 -7.51 4.51 -0.65
N LEU A 26 -7.04 3.39 -0.14
CA LEU A 26 -7.78 2.12 -0.13
C LEU A 26 -8.92 2.10 0.88
N THR A 27 -8.85 2.86 1.97
CA THR A 27 -9.94 2.93 2.96
C THR A 27 -10.94 4.04 2.66
N GLN A 28 -10.48 5.17 2.12
CA GLN A 28 -11.33 6.35 1.90
C GLN A 28 -12.00 6.38 0.52
N SER A 29 -11.51 5.60 -0.45
CA SER A 29 -12.10 5.55 -1.79
C SER A 29 -12.81 4.23 -2.00
N ASP A 30 -13.98 4.25 -2.64
CA ASP A 30 -14.56 3.04 -3.21
C ASP A 30 -13.85 2.63 -4.52
N LEU A 31 -14.27 1.51 -5.11
CA LEU A 31 -13.60 0.96 -6.29
C LEU A 31 -13.72 1.88 -7.51
N ASP A 32 -14.85 2.56 -7.68
CA ASP A 32 -15.10 3.42 -8.84
C ASP A 32 -14.43 4.78 -8.68
N GLU A 33 -14.44 5.35 -7.47
CA GLU A 33 -13.63 6.52 -7.14
C GLU A 33 -12.14 6.26 -7.36
N LEU A 34 -11.62 5.12 -6.90
CA LEU A 34 -10.23 4.75 -7.09
C LEU A 34 -9.86 4.63 -8.58
N ARG A 35 -10.76 4.09 -9.42
CA ARG A 35 -10.57 4.04 -10.88
C ARG A 35 -10.50 5.43 -11.49
N GLU A 36 -11.36 6.36 -11.07
CA GLU A 36 -11.32 7.73 -11.57
C GLU A 36 -10.05 8.48 -11.11
N VAL A 37 -9.58 8.24 -9.88
CA VAL A 37 -8.29 8.78 -9.40
C VAL A 37 -7.14 8.29 -10.27
N VAL A 38 -7.07 6.98 -10.55
CA VAL A 38 -6.02 6.40 -11.41
C VAL A 38 -6.09 6.98 -12.83
N LYS A 39 -7.29 7.08 -13.40
CA LYS A 39 -7.52 7.67 -14.73
C LYS A 39 -7.07 9.12 -14.79
N ARG A 40 -7.33 9.90 -13.74
CA ARG A 40 -6.85 11.28 -13.61
C ARG A 40 -5.32 11.34 -13.57
N TRP A 41 -4.66 10.48 -12.79
CA TRP A 41 -3.20 10.42 -12.77
C TRP A 41 -2.60 10.09 -14.13
N LEU A 42 -3.20 9.16 -14.88
CA LEU A 42 -2.76 8.81 -16.23
C LEU A 42 -2.92 9.95 -17.23
N ALA A 43 -4.01 10.71 -17.11
CA ALA A 43 -4.29 11.90 -17.92
C ALA A 43 -3.34 13.05 -17.61
N GLU A 44 -3.03 13.27 -16.32
CA GLU A 44 -2.16 14.34 -15.83
C GLU A 44 -0.66 13.99 -15.89
N ALA A 45 -0.30 12.75 -16.24
CA ALA A 45 1.08 12.29 -16.30
C ALA A 45 1.93 13.12 -17.30
N PRO A 46 2.97 13.84 -16.85
CA PRO A 46 3.77 14.74 -17.71
C PRO A 46 4.67 14.00 -18.70
N THR A 47 4.96 12.71 -18.47
CA THR A 47 5.82 11.91 -19.37
C THR A 47 5.24 10.52 -19.59
N GLY A 48 5.59 9.91 -20.73
CA GLY A 48 5.19 8.54 -21.06
C GLY A 48 5.75 7.48 -20.10
N ASN A 49 6.94 7.71 -19.54
CA ASN A 49 7.51 6.81 -18.53
C ASN A 49 6.69 6.86 -17.23
N LEU A 50 6.36 8.07 -16.77
CA LEU A 50 5.55 8.22 -15.56
C LEU A 50 4.12 7.68 -15.76
N ARG A 51 3.55 7.86 -16.95
CA ARG A 51 2.26 7.25 -17.31
C ARG A 51 2.28 5.73 -17.17
N ARG A 52 3.31 5.05 -17.69
CA ARG A 52 3.45 3.59 -17.55
C ARG A 52 3.58 3.16 -16.09
N GLN A 53 4.31 3.92 -15.28
CA GLN A 53 4.43 3.64 -13.84
C GLN A 53 3.07 3.78 -13.13
N TYR A 54 2.32 4.85 -13.42
CA TYR A 54 0.97 5.04 -12.89
C TYR A 54 -0.02 3.98 -13.38
N GLU A 55 0.15 3.46 -14.59
CA GLU A 55 -0.70 2.39 -15.12
C GLU A 55 -0.48 1.09 -14.35
N VAL A 56 0.78 0.70 -14.17
CA VAL A 56 1.14 -0.49 -13.39
C VAL A 56 0.71 -0.34 -11.92
N PHE A 57 0.97 0.81 -11.33
CA PHE A 57 0.63 1.08 -9.94
C PHE A 57 -0.88 1.14 -9.71
N GLY A 58 -1.60 1.87 -10.55
CA GLY A 58 -3.05 2.00 -10.48
C GLY A 58 -3.77 0.67 -10.66
N LYS A 59 -3.31 -0.17 -11.60
CA LYS A 59 -3.83 -1.54 -11.76
C LYS A 59 -3.69 -2.35 -10.47
N LYS A 60 -2.51 -2.34 -9.84
CA LYS A 60 -2.28 -3.06 -8.57
C LYS A 60 -3.15 -2.54 -7.43
N LEU A 61 -3.36 -1.22 -7.34
CA LEU A 61 -4.26 -0.63 -6.35
C LEU A 61 -5.70 -1.09 -6.53
N ILE A 62 -6.19 -1.14 -7.77
CA ILE A 62 -7.54 -1.60 -8.09
C ILE A 62 -7.68 -3.09 -7.76
N GLU A 63 -6.73 -3.93 -8.17
CA GLU A 63 -6.71 -5.36 -7.85
C GLU A 63 -6.74 -5.59 -6.33
N MET A 64 -5.95 -4.83 -5.58
CA MET A 64 -5.91 -4.93 -4.13
C MET A 64 -7.22 -4.47 -3.49
N LYS A 65 -7.82 -3.37 -3.96
CA LYS A 65 -9.13 -2.90 -3.48
C LYS A 65 -10.23 -3.93 -3.75
N GLN A 66 -10.22 -4.57 -4.93
CA GLN A 66 -11.16 -5.65 -5.25
C GLN A 66 -10.98 -6.84 -4.31
N ALA A 67 -9.75 -7.31 -4.13
CA ALA A 67 -9.44 -8.42 -3.23
C ALA A 67 -9.88 -8.11 -1.78
N LEU A 68 -9.73 -6.86 -1.33
CA LEU A 68 -10.22 -6.43 -0.01
C LEU A 68 -11.75 -6.37 0.08
N ALA A 69 -12.43 -5.96 -1.00
CA ALA A 69 -13.88 -5.90 -1.05
C ALA A 69 -14.54 -7.29 -1.05
N GLU A 70 -13.83 -8.31 -1.55
CA GLU A 70 -14.28 -9.71 -1.51
C GLU A 70 -14.12 -10.35 -0.12
N GLN A 71 -13.41 -9.70 0.81
CA GLN A 71 -13.26 -10.20 2.17
C GLN A 71 -14.43 -9.81 3.08
N PRO A 72 -14.89 -10.72 3.96
CA PRO A 72 -15.98 -10.45 4.88
C PRO A 72 -15.61 -9.43 5.97
N VAL A 73 -14.32 -9.28 6.26
CA VAL A 73 -13.78 -8.28 7.19
C VAL A 73 -12.83 -7.39 6.43
N GLN A 74 -13.16 -6.10 6.36
CA GLN A 74 -12.25 -5.12 5.77
C GLN A 74 -11.22 -4.70 6.82
N PRO A 75 -9.92 -4.74 6.51
CA PRO A 75 -8.89 -4.26 7.42
C PRO A 75 -9.04 -2.76 7.64
N THR A 76 -8.73 -2.34 8.86
CA THR A 76 -8.67 -0.92 9.23
C THR A 76 -7.51 -0.23 8.50
N GLN A 77 -7.53 1.11 8.50
CA GLN A 77 -6.46 1.90 7.89
C GLN A 77 -5.09 1.59 8.53
N GLU A 78 -5.04 1.43 9.85
CA GLU A 78 -3.80 1.14 10.58
C GLU A 78 -3.23 -0.24 10.22
N GLU A 79 -4.09 -1.25 10.09
CA GLU A 79 -3.69 -2.60 9.67
C GLU A 79 -3.17 -2.63 8.23
N LEU A 80 -3.85 -1.91 7.33
CA LEU A 80 -3.39 -1.74 5.94
C LEU A 80 -2.06 -1.00 5.88
N GLU A 81 -1.90 0.08 6.64
CA GLU A 81 -0.65 0.84 6.69
C GLU A 81 0.51 -0.01 7.19
N LEU A 82 0.29 -0.82 8.23
CA LEU A 82 1.30 -1.73 8.76
C LEU A 82 1.70 -2.79 7.72
N ALA A 83 0.71 -3.45 7.10
CA ALA A 83 0.96 -4.46 6.07
C ALA A 83 1.69 -3.88 4.86
N LEU A 84 1.29 -2.70 4.40
CA LEU A 84 1.93 -1.97 3.31
C LEU A 84 3.35 -1.54 3.66
N THR A 85 3.58 -1.07 4.89
CA THR A 85 4.93 -0.72 5.38
C THR A 85 5.85 -1.93 5.33
N MET A 86 5.39 -3.10 5.79
CA MET A 86 6.17 -4.34 5.72
C MET A 86 6.49 -4.73 4.28
N MET A 87 5.50 -4.70 3.38
CA MET A 87 5.70 -5.03 1.96
C MET A 87 6.66 -4.07 1.26
N LEU A 88 6.52 -2.75 1.49
CA LEU A 88 7.39 -1.75 0.89
C LEU A 88 8.82 -1.87 1.41
N ASN A 89 9.01 -2.15 2.70
CA ASN A 89 10.35 -2.39 3.25
C ASN A 89 11.01 -3.64 2.66
N LEU A 90 10.25 -4.70 2.36
CA LEU A 90 10.78 -5.87 1.65
C LEU A 90 11.15 -5.55 0.19
N ALA A 91 10.33 -4.75 -0.49
CA ALA A 91 10.60 -4.31 -1.86
C ALA A 91 11.87 -3.43 -1.94
N VAL A 92 12.05 -2.49 -1.00
CA VAL A 92 13.24 -1.64 -0.90
C VAL A 92 14.50 -2.47 -0.59
N GLN A 93 14.39 -3.49 0.26
CA GLN A 93 15.51 -4.39 0.55
C GLN A 93 15.90 -5.26 -0.66
N SER A 94 14.93 -5.59 -1.52
CA SER A 94 15.14 -6.40 -2.73
C SER A 94 15.81 -5.62 -3.87
N ASP A 95 15.70 -4.28 -3.86
CA ASP A 95 16.30 -3.38 -4.85
C ASP A 95 17.75 -3.00 -4.51
N LYS A 96 18.28 -3.42 -3.35
CA LYS A 96 19.69 -3.21 -3.02
C LYS A 96 20.53 -4.29 -3.72
N PRO A 97 21.23 -4.00 -4.84
CA PRO A 97 22.25 -4.93 -5.32
C PRO A 97 23.27 -5.05 -4.19
N PHE A 98 23.48 -6.28 -3.73
CA PHE A 98 24.61 -6.62 -2.91
C PHE A 98 25.85 -6.15 -3.67
N GLY A 99 26.47 -5.07 -3.17
CA GLY A 99 27.79 -4.67 -3.61
C GLY A 99 28.71 -5.86 -3.37
N ARG A 100 29.15 -6.45 -4.48
CA ARG A 100 30.27 -7.36 -4.57
C ARG A 100 31.57 -6.57 -4.36
#